data_AF-A0A959Y213-F1
#
_entry.id   AF-A0A959Y213-F1
#
_cell.length_a   1.000
_cell.length_b   1.000
_cell.length_c   1.000
_cell.angle_alpha   90.00
_cell.angle_beta   90.00
_cell.angle_gamma   90.00
#
_symmetry.space_group_name_H-M   'P 1'
#
loop_
_entity.id
_entity.type
_entity.pdbx_description
1 polymer ?
#
loop_
_entity_poly.entity_id
_entity_poly.type
_entity_poly.pdbx_seq_one_letter_code
_entity_poly.pdbx_strand_id
1 'polypeptide(L)' 'MTHDKEYVIRLNGLDLGQLIDGLEARADAWRLTAVYLETGESPDGFVIEECSDAEEARRIAEHYKRIIGTVVEQRERQR' A
#
# COMPACT_ATOMS: atom_id res chain seq x y z
N MET A 1 -7.94 8.52 18.70
CA MET A 1 -8.55 7.18 18.78
C MET A 1 -7.46 6.21 19.21
N THR A 2 -7.73 5.24 20.08
CA THR A 2 -6.75 4.19 20.39
C THR A 2 -6.58 3.30 19.16
N HIS A 3 -5.33 3.07 18.74
CA HIS A 3 -5.00 2.30 17.52
C HIS A 3 -4.80 0.80 17.81
N ASP A 4 -5.03 0.37 19.04
CA ASP A 4 -4.71 -0.99 19.50
C ASP A 4 -5.85 -2.00 19.24
N LYS A 5 -6.98 -1.53 18.72
CA LYS A 5 -8.13 -2.40 18.45
C LYS A 5 -7.97 -3.10 17.12
N GLU A 6 -7.90 -4.42 17.16
CA GLU A 6 -7.90 -5.27 15.97
C GLU A 6 -9.33 -5.58 15.50
N TYR A 7 -9.48 -5.80 14.19
CA TYR A 7 -10.73 -6.14 13.53
C TYR A 7 -10.56 -7.40 12.68
N VAL A 8 -11.57 -8.27 12.69
CA VAL A 8 -11.66 -9.42 11.79
C VAL A 8 -12.63 -9.07 10.66
N ILE A 9 -12.15 -9.13 9.43
CA ILE A 9 -12.93 -8.86 8.22
C ILE A 9 -13.04 -10.16 7.42
N ARG A 10 -14.26 -10.52 7.02
CA ARG A 10 -14.52 -11.70 6.17
C ARG A 10 -14.82 -11.24 4.75
N LEU A 11 -14.03 -11.71 3.81
CA LEU A 11 -14.18 -11.45 2.37
C LEU A 11 -14.21 -12.77 1.61
N ASN A 12 -14.89 -12.81 0.47
CA ASN A 12 -14.72 -13.92 -0.47
C ASN A 12 -13.36 -13.79 -1.18
N GLY A 13 -12.91 -14.86 -1.86
CA GLY A 13 -11.60 -14.88 -2.50
C GLY A 13 -11.41 -13.83 -3.61
N LEU A 14 -12.48 -13.48 -4.33
CA LEU A 14 -12.44 -12.46 -5.38
C LEU A 14 -12.25 -11.06 -4.78
N ASP A 15 -13.05 -10.70 -3.78
CA ASP A 15 -12.97 -9.41 -3.10
C ASP A 15 -11.62 -9.25 -2.38
N LEU A 16 -11.11 -10.34 -1.79
CA LEU A 16 -9.79 -10.34 -1.16
C LEU A 16 -8.68 -10.10 -2.18
N GLY A 17 -8.76 -10.71 -3.37
CA GLY A 17 -7.83 -10.45 -4.46
C GLY A 17 -7.85 -8.99 -4.88
N GLN A 18 -9.02 -8.43 -5.16
CA GLN A 18 -9.19 -7.03 -5.55
C GLN A 18 -8.69 -6.04 -4.47
N LEU A 19 -8.90 -6.37 -3.20
CA LEU A 19 -8.38 -5.57 -2.09
C LEU A 19 -6.84 -5.57 -2.08
N ILE A 20 -6.21 -6.72 -2.26
CA ILE A 20 -4.74 -6.82 -2.33
C ILE A 20 -4.22 -6.04 -3.54
N ASP A 21 -4.80 -6.24 -4.73
CA ASP A 21 -4.41 -5.55 -5.98
C ASP A 21 -4.47 -4.02 -5.80
N GLY A 22 -5.56 -3.52 -5.19
CA GLY A 22 -5.73 -2.10 -4.90
C GLY A 22 -4.68 -1.57 -3.91
N LEU A 23 -4.36 -2.32 -2.86
CA LEU A 23 -3.33 -1.94 -1.90
C LEU A 23 -1.93 -1.92 -2.53
N GLU A 24 -1.63 -2.87 -3.41
CA GLU A 24 -0.36 -2.92 -4.16
C GLU A 24 -0.23 -1.71 -5.09
N ALA A 25 -1.29 -1.38 -5.84
CA ALA A 25 -1.32 -0.18 -6.69
C ALA A 25 -1.08 1.10 -5.88
N ARG A 26 -1.63 1.20 -4.67
CA ARG A 26 -1.35 2.33 -3.76
C ARG A 26 0.10 2.33 -3.28
N ALA A 27 0.63 1.18 -2.86
CA ALA A 27 2.03 1.06 -2.42
C ALA A 27 3.00 1.52 -3.51
N ASP A 28 2.74 1.12 -4.76
CA ASP A 28 3.56 1.50 -5.91
C ASP A 28 3.45 2.98 -6.25
N ALA A 29 2.25 3.58 -6.23
CA ALA A 29 2.09 5.01 -6.46
C ALA A 29 2.92 5.86 -5.48
N TRP A 30 2.90 5.48 -4.19
CA TRP A 30 3.71 6.14 -3.16
C TRP A 30 5.21 5.91 -3.34
N ARG A 31 5.62 4.68 -3.70
CA ARG A 31 7.02 4.36 -3.98
C ARG A 31 7.55 5.17 -5.17
N LEU A 32 6.77 5.27 -6.24
CA LEU A 32 7.13 6.05 -7.43
C LEU A 32 7.16 7.55 -7.13
N THR A 33 6.24 8.04 -6.28
CA THR A 33 6.27 9.43 -5.77
C THR A 33 7.57 9.73 -5.04
N ALA A 34 8.04 8.83 -4.18
CA ALA A 34 9.33 9.00 -3.52
C ALA A 34 10.49 9.07 -4.52
N VAL A 35 10.52 8.17 -5.51
CA VAL A 35 11.56 8.17 -6.56
C VAL A 35 11.54 9.49 -7.33
N TYR A 36 10.37 9.92 -7.79
CA TYR A 36 10.22 11.19 -8.52
C TYR A 36 10.72 12.39 -7.71
N LEU A 37 10.38 12.47 -6.42
CA LEU A 37 10.82 13.57 -5.55
C LEU A 37 12.34 13.57 -5.31
N GLU A 38 13.02 12.43 -5.46
CA GLU A 38 14.49 12.31 -5.30
C GLU A 38 15.26 12.53 -6.60
N THR A 39 14.77 11.98 -7.70
CA THR A 39 15.52 11.89 -8.95
C THR A 39 14.96 12.79 -10.06
N GLY A 40 13.70 13.23 -9.94
CA GLY A 40 12.95 13.90 -10.99
C GLY A 40 12.45 12.96 -12.10
N GLU A 41 12.71 11.65 -12.00
CA GLU A 41 12.28 10.66 -13.01
C GLU A 41 10.82 10.24 -12.77
N SER A 42 10.01 10.30 -13.83
CA SER A 42 8.62 9.83 -13.82
C SER A 42 8.39 8.80 -14.93
N PRO A 43 7.88 7.60 -14.63
CA PRO A 43 7.45 6.67 -15.66
C PRO A 43 6.19 7.16 -16.39
N ASP A 44 5.88 6.59 -17.55
CA ASP A 44 4.69 6.95 -18.33
C ASP A 44 3.39 6.64 -17.57
N GLY A 45 2.44 7.58 -17.61
CA GLY A 45 1.16 7.45 -16.89
C GLY A 45 1.26 7.59 -15.37
N PHE A 46 2.43 8.01 -14.85
CA PHE A 46 2.64 8.30 -13.45
C PHE A 46 1.80 9.49 -12.97
N VAL A 47 1.08 9.29 -11.87
CA VAL A 47 0.42 10.36 -11.12
C VAL A 47 1.14 10.48 -9.79
N ILE A 48 1.65 11.68 -9.51
CA ILE A 48 2.30 11.98 -8.24
C ILE A 48 1.25 12.10 -7.13
N GLU A 49 1.54 11.52 -5.96
CA GLU A 49 0.72 11.67 -4.76
C GLU A 49 1.10 12.94 -3.99
N GLU A 50 0.11 13.53 -3.33
CA GLU A 50 0.33 14.75 -2.53
C GLU A 50 1.02 14.42 -1.20
N CYS A 51 2.24 14.92 -1.02
CA CYS A 51 3.01 14.81 0.21
C CYS A 51 4.09 15.90 0.29
N SER A 52 4.72 16.01 1.45
CA SER A 52 5.71 17.04 1.77
C SER A 52 7.08 16.74 1.18
N ASP A 53 7.48 15.45 1.19
CA ASP A 53 8.80 15.01 0.75
C ASP A 53 8.85 13.51 0.39
N ALA A 54 9.99 13.08 -0.16
CA ALA A 54 10.23 11.69 -0.54
C ALA A 54 10.23 10.70 0.64
N GLU A 55 10.60 11.16 1.84
CA GLU A 55 10.61 10.32 3.03
C GLU A 55 9.18 10.00 3.48
N GLU A 56 8.29 10.99 3.49
CA GLU A 56 6.87 10.81 3.72
C GLU A 56 6.28 9.78 2.76
N ALA A 57 6.52 9.96 1.46
CA ALA A 57 6.06 9.03 0.43
C ALA A 57 6.57 7.59 0.67
N ARG A 58 7.86 7.42 1.01
CA ARG A 58 8.43 6.11 1.38
C ARG A 58 7.74 5.50 2.59
N ARG A 59 7.55 6.27 3.66
CA ARG A 59 6.92 5.78 4.90
C ARG A 59 5.51 5.28 4.63
N ILE A 60 4.76 5.96 3.76
CA ILE A 60 3.42 5.54 3.35
C ILE A 60 3.47 4.26 2.50
N ALA A 61 4.38 4.17 1.53
CA ALA A 61 4.57 2.95 0.74
C ALA A 61 4.90 1.72 1.62
N GLU A 62 5.81 1.87 2.59
CA GLU A 62 6.15 0.83 3.55
C GLU A 62 5.00 0.49 4.50
N HIS A 63 4.14 1.46 4.82
CA HIS A 63 2.91 1.20 5.57
C HIS A 63 1.95 0.30 4.78
N TYR A 64 1.72 0.59 3.50
CA TYR A 64 0.90 -0.28 2.64
C TYR A 64 1.49 -1.69 2.53
N LYS A 65 2.80 -1.83 2.33
CA LYS A 65 3.47 -3.15 2.31
C LYS A 65 3.22 -3.97 3.57
N ARG A 66 3.25 -3.32 4.74
CA ARG A 66 2.95 -3.97 6.02
C ARG A 66 1.49 -4.45 6.10
N ILE A 67 0.55 -3.64 5.62
CA ILE A 67 -0.87 -4.02 5.54
C ILE A 67 -1.03 -5.23 4.61
N ILE A 68 -0.44 -5.17 3.42
CA ILE A 68 -0.49 -6.27 2.43
C ILE A 68 0.07 -7.55 3.04
N GLY A 69 1.24 -7.49 3.69
CA GLY A 69 1.84 -8.64 4.38
C GLY A 69 0.89 -9.24 5.41
N THR A 70 0.26 -8.40 6.24
CA THR A 70 -0.73 -8.85 7.24
C THR A 70 -1.93 -9.54 6.59
N VAL A 71 -2.46 -8.99 5.50
CA VAL A 71 -3.61 -9.56 4.76
C VAL A 71 -3.25 -10.88 4.09
N VAL A 72 -2.08 -10.96 3.45
CA VAL A 72 -1.58 -12.18 2.79
C VAL A 72 -1.35 -13.28 3.83
N GLU A 73 -0.72 -12.97 4.97
CA GLU A 73 -0.54 -13.93 6.06
C GLU A 73 -1.88 -14.45 6.63
N GLN A 74 -2.91 -13.61 6.71
CA GLN A 74 -4.26 -14.05 7.08
C GLN A 74 -4.85 -15.01 6.04
N ARG A 75 -4.72 -14.68 4.74
CA ARG A 75 -5.19 -15.53 3.64
C ARG A 75 -4.55 -16.92 3.68
N GLU A 76 -3.21 -16.99 3.81
CA GLU A 76 -2.50 -18.27 3.81
C GLU A 76 -2.83 -19.13 5.03
N ARG A 77 -3.17 -18.52 6.19
CA ARG A 77 -3.63 -19.27 7.37
C ARG A 77 -5.05 -19.85 7.24
N GLN A 78 -5.84 -19.33 6.31
CA GLN A 78 -7.24 -19.71 6.09
C GLN A 78 -7.44 -20.63 4.88
N ARG A 79 -6.35 -20.98 4.21
CA ARG A 79 -6.32 -21.82 3.02
C ARG A 79 -6.13 -23.29 3.38
#